data_AF-A0A9D6IBS2-F1
#
_entry.id   AF-A0A9D6IBS2-F1
#
_cell.length_a   1.000
_cell.length_b   1.000
_cell.length_c   1.000
_cell.angle_alpha   90.00
_cell.angle_beta   90.00
_cell.angle_gamma   90.00
#
_symmetry.space_group_name_H-M   'P 1'
#
loop_
_entity.id
_entity.type
_entity.pdbx_description
1 polymer ?
#
loop_
_entity_poly.entity_id
_entity_poly.type
_entity_poly.pdbx_seq_one_letter_code
_entity_poly.pdbx_strand_id
1 'polypeptide(L)'
;METTEQKMLLNIRQANTDDLLDRITAFRAGLEAEAIDMIETELRRRSVTANQIADHQAKCERDCVFYPDGTAKMCSQCRKPAVCETWAWHRLLWIIPLFPRWTCFCEIHRPTVPAAAK
;
A
#
# COMPACT_ATOMS: atom_id res chain seq x y z
N MET A 1 -31.37 1.97 1.45
CA MET A 1 -30.20 1.24 0.92
C MET A 1 -29.17 2.27 0.51
N GLU A 2 -28.02 2.32 1.18
CA GLU A 2 -26.90 3.15 0.68
C GLU A 2 -26.36 2.54 -0.62
N THR A 3 -26.12 3.37 -1.62
CA THR A 3 -25.58 2.94 -2.91
C THR A 3 -24.09 2.60 -2.80
N THR A 4 -23.56 1.80 -3.73
CA THR A 4 -22.13 1.43 -3.79
C THR A 4 -21.23 2.66 -3.79
N GLU A 5 -21.64 3.71 -4.51
CA GLU A 5 -20.97 5.01 -4.58
C GLU A 5 -20.91 5.72 -3.22
N GLN A 6 -22.02 5.77 -2.48
CA GLN A 6 -22.06 6.38 -1.15
C GLN A 6 -21.12 5.68 -0.17
N LYS A 7 -21.06 4.35 -0.22
CA LYS A 7 -20.11 3.56 0.59
C LYS A 7 -18.66 3.83 0.20
N MET A 8 -18.37 4.00 -1.09
CA MET A 8 -17.02 4.33 -1.57
C MET A 8 -16.58 5.71 -1.05
N LEU A 9 -17.44 6.72 -1.19
CA LEU A 9 -17.17 8.07 -0.70
C LEU A 9 -16.94 8.11 0.82
N LEU A 10 -17.73 7.35 1.59
CA LEU A 10 -17.52 7.24 3.04
C LEU A 10 -16.15 6.63 3.37
N ASN A 11 -15.75 5.56 2.68
CA ASN A 11 -14.43 4.95 2.86
C ASN A 11 -13.29 5.91 2.49
N ILE A 12 -13.45 6.70 1.42
CA ILE A 12 -12.44 7.69 1.01
C ILE A 12 -12.31 8.79 2.06
N ARG A 13 -13.44 9.31 2.57
CA ARG A 13 -13.44 10.35 3.62
C ARG A 13 -12.84 9.87 4.94
N GLN A 14 -13.06 8.60 5.30
CA GLN A 14 -12.53 8.01 6.53
C GLN A 14 -11.06 7.58 6.41
N ALA A 15 -10.56 7.34 5.19
CA ALA A 15 -9.17 6.97 4.97
C ALA A 15 -8.21 8.11 5.33
N ASN A 16 -7.02 7.76 5.81
CA ASN A 16 -5.96 8.72 6.07
C ASN A 16 -5.34 9.23 4.76
N THR A 17 -4.69 10.39 4.80
CA THR A 17 -4.08 11.00 3.61
C THR A 17 -3.02 10.09 2.98
N ASP A 18 -2.17 9.45 3.80
CA ASP A 18 -1.17 8.49 3.32
C ASP A 18 -1.81 7.30 2.59
N ASP A 19 -2.91 6.76 3.11
CA ASP A 19 -3.60 5.64 2.48
C ASP A 19 -4.20 6.04 1.12
N LEU A 20 -4.68 7.28 0.99
CA LEU A 20 -5.17 7.82 -0.27
C LEU A 20 -4.03 8.07 -1.27
N LEU A 21 -2.90 8.59 -0.80
CA LEU A 21 -1.69 8.76 -1.62
C LEU A 21 -1.19 7.42 -2.15
N ASP A 22 -1.06 6.40 -1.29
CA ASP A 22 -0.65 5.04 -1.70
C ASP A 22 -1.58 4.47 -2.78
N ARG A 23 -2.90 4.72 -2.68
CA ARG A 23 -3.88 4.26 -3.69
C ARG A 23 -3.66 4.89 -5.06
N ILE A 24 -3.49 6.21 -5.14
CA ILE A 24 -3.37 6.91 -6.44
C ILE A 24 -1.95 6.89 -7.02
N THR A 25 -0.98 6.37 -6.27
CA THR A 25 0.42 6.24 -6.71
C THR A 25 0.80 4.77 -6.88
N ALA A 26 0.96 4.04 -5.78
CA ALA A 26 1.44 2.66 -5.76
C ALA A 26 0.42 1.65 -6.30
N PHE A 27 -0.89 1.90 -6.10
CA PHE A 27 -1.95 0.98 -6.50
C PHE A 27 -2.83 1.49 -7.64
N ARG A 28 -2.44 2.56 -8.34
CA ARG A 28 -3.27 3.24 -9.35
C ARG A 28 -3.72 2.30 -10.46
N ALA A 29 -2.84 1.40 -10.90
CA ALA A 29 -3.11 0.46 -11.99
C ALA A 29 -4.26 -0.53 -11.69
N GLY A 30 -4.53 -0.81 -10.41
CA GLY A 30 -5.62 -1.68 -9.97
C GLY A 30 -6.92 -0.95 -9.60
N LEU A 31 -7.03 0.35 -9.87
CA LEU A 31 -8.20 1.15 -9.51
C LEU A 31 -9.04 1.52 -10.73
N GLU A 32 -10.36 1.52 -10.52
CA GLU A 32 -11.32 2.07 -11.47
C GLU A 32 -11.16 3.58 -11.60
N ALA A 33 -11.37 4.12 -12.81
CA ALA A 33 -11.21 5.55 -13.10
C ALA A 33 -12.05 6.45 -12.18
N GLU A 34 -13.30 6.05 -11.90
CA GLU A 34 -14.20 6.77 -10.99
C GLU A 34 -13.62 6.84 -9.57
N ALA A 35 -13.00 5.76 -9.08
CA ALA A 35 -12.39 5.74 -7.76
C ALA A 35 -11.15 6.67 -7.71
N ILE A 36 -10.37 6.74 -8.79
CA ILE A 36 -9.25 7.66 -8.91
C ILE A 36 -9.73 9.12 -8.80
N ASP A 37 -10.76 9.49 -9.55
CA ASP A 37 -11.31 10.86 -9.55
C ASP A 37 -11.83 11.28 -8.16
N MET A 38 -12.53 10.35 -7.47
CA MET A 38 -13.01 10.60 -6.12
C MET A 38 -11.86 10.79 -5.12
N ILE A 39 -10.81 9.97 -5.21
CA ILE A 39 -9.65 10.08 -4.32
C ILE A 39 -8.86 11.37 -4.59
N GLU A 40 -8.59 11.71 -5.85
CA GLU A 40 -7.90 12.95 -6.21
C GLU A 40 -8.69 14.19 -5.76
N THR A 41 -10.02 14.13 -5.82
CA THR A 41 -10.88 15.20 -5.30
C THR A 41 -10.78 15.35 -3.77
N GLU A 42 -10.79 14.24 -3.03
CA GLU A 42 -10.61 14.28 -1.57
C GLU A 42 -9.19 14.73 -1.18
N LEU A 43 -8.14 14.31 -1.91
CA LEU A 43 -6.77 14.77 -1.69
C LEU A 43 -6.63 16.28 -1.91
N ARG A 44 -7.22 16.81 -2.99
CA ARG A 44 -7.27 18.27 -3.23
C ARG A 44 -8.00 19.00 -2.10
N ARG A 45 -9.11 18.45 -1.62
CA ARG A 45 -9.85 19.02 -0.46
C ARG A 45 -8.99 19.06 0.80
N ARG A 46 -8.09 18.10 0.98
CA ARG A 46 -7.10 18.05 2.07
C ARG A 46 -5.85 18.91 1.81
N SER A 47 -5.88 19.74 0.76
CA SER A 47 -4.76 20.59 0.35
C SER A 47 -3.49 19.81 -0.04
N VAL A 48 -3.64 18.55 -0.45
CA VAL A 48 -2.54 17.80 -1.07
C VAL A 48 -2.34 18.31 -2.48
N THR A 49 -1.13 18.77 -2.76
CA THR A 49 -0.75 19.35 -4.05
C THR A 49 -0.32 18.28 -5.05
N ALA A 50 -0.38 18.62 -6.34
CA ALA A 50 0.13 17.75 -7.40
C ALA A 50 1.62 17.41 -7.20
N ASN A 51 2.42 18.35 -6.68
CA ASN A 51 3.84 18.10 -6.38
C ASN A 51 4.00 17.04 -5.29
N GLN A 52 3.21 17.09 -4.21
CA GLN A 52 3.26 16.05 -3.17
C GLN A 52 2.87 14.67 -3.71
N ILE A 53 1.90 14.60 -4.62
CA ILE A 53 1.52 13.35 -5.29
C ILE A 53 2.68 12.84 -6.15
N ALA A 54 3.30 13.71 -6.94
CA ALA A 54 4.45 13.36 -7.79
C ALA A 54 5.66 12.90 -6.97
N ASP A 55 5.96 13.59 -5.85
CA ASP A 55 7.03 13.21 -4.93
C ASP A 55 6.77 11.84 -4.31
N HIS A 56 5.52 11.58 -3.91
CA HIS A 56 5.12 10.28 -3.37
C HIS A 56 5.19 9.18 -4.43
N GLN A 57 4.76 9.47 -5.67
CA GLN A 57 4.88 8.55 -6.79
C GLN A 57 6.35 8.21 -7.07
N ALA A 58 7.23 9.22 -7.15
CA ALA A 58 8.67 9.00 -7.36
C ALA A 58 9.31 8.20 -6.21
N LYS A 59 8.86 8.41 -4.97
CA LYS A 59 9.24 7.56 -3.83
C LYS A 59 8.79 6.12 -4.05
N CYS A 60 7.54 5.91 -4.45
CA CYS A 60 7.00 4.58 -4.71
C CYS A 60 7.73 3.86 -5.84
N GLU A 61 7.96 4.51 -6.98
CA GLU A 61 8.67 3.94 -8.12
C GLU A 61 10.10 3.50 -7.77
N ARG A 62 10.77 4.25 -6.89
CA ARG A 62 12.12 3.92 -6.44
C ARG A 62 12.15 2.77 -5.43
N ASP A 63 11.23 2.79 -4.46
CA ASP A 63 11.36 1.98 -3.24
C ASP A 63 10.41 0.77 -3.20
N CYS A 64 9.30 0.80 -3.95
CA CYS A 64 8.27 -0.24 -3.87
C CYS A 64 8.57 -1.43 -4.79
N VAL A 65 8.07 -2.59 -4.40
CA VAL A 65 8.09 -3.81 -5.20
C VAL A 65 6.81 -3.89 -6.00
N PHE A 66 6.92 -3.99 -7.33
CA PHE A 66 5.78 -4.04 -8.24
C PHE A 66 5.52 -5.43 -8.79
N TYR A 67 4.27 -5.69 -9.14
CA TYR A 67 3.89 -6.76 -10.04
C TYR A 67 4.18 -6.36 -11.50
N PRO A 68 4.20 -7.32 -12.44
CA PRO A 68 4.38 -7.01 -13.87
C PRO A 68 3.28 -6.13 -14.47
N ASP A 69 2.10 -6.04 -13.83
CA ASP A 69 0.99 -5.19 -14.25
C ASP A 69 1.15 -3.72 -13.81
N GLY A 70 2.23 -3.38 -13.09
CA GLY A 70 2.51 -2.04 -12.58
C GLY A 70 1.86 -1.72 -11.23
N THR A 71 1.15 -2.66 -10.61
CA THR A 71 0.58 -2.48 -9.25
C THR A 71 1.63 -2.85 -8.20
N ALA A 72 1.79 -2.04 -7.16
CA ALA A 72 2.66 -2.40 -6.05
C ALA A 72 2.16 -3.66 -5.32
N LYS A 73 3.08 -4.51 -4.88
CA LYS A 73 2.78 -5.61 -3.96
C LYS A 73 2.36 -5.01 -2.62
N MET A 74 1.38 -5.64 -1.95
CA MET A 74 0.96 -5.23 -0.61
C MET A 74 1.84 -5.87 0.47
N CYS A 75 2.03 -5.15 1.57
CA CYS A 75 2.60 -5.73 2.77
C CYS A 75 1.76 -6.92 3.26
N SER A 76 2.41 -7.98 3.73
CA SER A 76 1.69 -9.14 4.29
C SER A 76 1.10 -8.87 5.69
N GLN A 77 1.44 -7.74 6.32
CA GLN A 77 0.98 -7.36 7.67
C GLN A 77 -0.01 -6.19 7.66
N CYS A 78 -0.04 -5.38 6.60
CA CYS A 78 -0.95 -4.24 6.47
C CYS A 78 -1.24 -3.93 5.00
N ARG A 79 -1.99 -2.86 4.72
CA ARG A 79 -2.37 -2.49 3.33
C ARG A 79 -1.42 -1.50 2.65
N LYS A 80 -0.27 -1.19 3.26
CA LYS A 80 0.74 -0.30 2.68
C LYS A 80 1.52 -1.01 1.55
N PRO A 81 2.06 -0.26 0.58
CA PRO A 81 2.90 -0.82 -0.47
C PRO A 81 4.16 -1.43 0.13
N ALA A 82 4.54 -2.59 -0.41
CA ALA A 82 5.73 -3.31 0.02
C ALA A 82 6.98 -2.68 -0.60
N VAL A 83 8.02 -2.52 0.21
CA VAL A 83 9.32 -1.97 -0.19
C VAL A 83 10.42 -3.03 -0.24
N CYS A 84 10.12 -4.25 0.21
CA CYS A 84 11.06 -5.36 0.14
C CYS A 84 10.35 -6.71 0.09
N GLU A 85 11.04 -7.69 -0.48
CA GLU A 85 10.68 -9.11 -0.45
C GLU A 85 11.76 -9.88 0.30
N THR A 86 11.35 -10.75 1.21
CA THR A 86 12.28 -11.60 1.95
C THR A 86 11.63 -12.94 2.28
N TRP A 87 12.47 -13.91 2.62
CA TRP A 87 12.02 -15.17 3.18
C TRP A 87 11.52 -14.94 4.61
N ALA A 88 10.28 -15.35 4.86
CA ALA A 88 9.71 -15.36 6.19
C ALA A 88 8.95 -16.67 6.42
N TRP A 89 8.86 -17.09 7.67
CA TRP A 89 8.06 -18.24 8.04
C TRP A 89 6.58 -17.87 8.06
N HIS A 90 5.77 -18.63 7.31
CA HIS A 90 4.32 -18.59 7.46
C HIS A 90 3.96 -19.12 8.85
N ARG A 91 3.14 -18.39 9.61
CA ARG A 91 2.78 -18.74 10.99
C ARG A 91 1.29 -19.05 11.12
N LEU A 92 0.94 -20.21 11.65
CA LEU A 92 -0.43 -20.54 12.05
C LEU A 92 -0.75 -19.83 13.37
N LEU A 93 -1.89 -19.13 13.40
CA LEU A 93 -2.33 -18.33 14.56
C LEU A 93 -1.23 -17.38 15.09
N TRP A 94 -0.34 -16.91 14.21
CA TRP A 94 0.81 -16.07 14.54
C TRP A 94 1.89 -16.68 15.45
N ILE A 95 1.73 -17.95 15.87
CA ILE A 95 2.61 -18.62 16.84
C ILE A 95 3.46 -19.72 16.19
N ILE A 96 2.87 -20.59 15.37
CA ILE A 96 3.55 -21.82 14.93
C ILE A 96 4.12 -21.63 13.51
N PRO A 97 5.46 -21.60 13.31
CA PRO A 97 6.05 -21.54 11.98
C PRO A 97 5.81 -22.85 11.22
N LEU A 98 5.12 -22.79 10.09
CA LEU A 98 4.74 -23.96 9.31
C LEU A 98 5.72 -24.24 8.17
N PHE A 99 5.96 -23.24 7.33
CA PHE A 99 6.87 -23.36 6.19
C PHE A 99 7.43 -21.99 5.82
N PRO A 100 8.67 -21.93 5.30
CA PRO A 100 9.23 -20.69 4.80
C PRO A 100 8.51 -20.31 3.49
N ARG A 101 8.27 -19.02 3.24
CA ARG A 101 7.77 -18.50 1.96
C ARG A 101 8.30 -17.09 1.68
N TRP A 102 8.34 -16.71 0.41
CA TRP A 102 8.53 -15.32 0.02
C TRP A 102 7.38 -14.45 0.55
N THR A 103 7.72 -13.38 1.24
CA THR A 103 6.78 -12.47 1.89
C THR A 103 7.19 -11.02 1.63
N CYS A 104 6.20 -10.17 1.39
CA CYS A 104 6.38 -8.74 1.10
C CYS A 104 6.14 -7.88 2.35
N PHE A 105 7.00 -6.89 2.60
CA PHE A 105 6.88 -5.98 3.75
C PHE A 105 6.99 -4.51 3.36
N CYS A 106 6.19 -3.65 4.00
CA CYS A 106 6.34 -2.20 3.92
C CYS A 106 7.48 -1.73 4.82
N GLU A 107 7.81 -0.43 4.73
CA GLU A 107 8.90 0.21 5.49
C GLU A 107 8.79 -0.04 7.01
N ILE A 108 7.56 -0.03 7.55
CA ILE A 108 7.28 -0.20 8.99
C ILE A 108 7.41 -1.68 9.42
N HIS A 109 7.00 -2.62 8.57
CA HIS A 109 6.96 -4.04 8.90
C HIS A 109 8.15 -4.82 8.38
N ARG A 110 9.14 -4.14 7.79
CA ARG A 110 10.36 -4.79 7.32
C ARG A 110 11.01 -5.50 8.51
N PRO A 111 11.25 -6.82 8.43
CA PRO A 111 11.92 -7.52 9.50
C PRO A 111 13.33 -6.95 9.64
N THR A 112 13.65 -6.49 10.85
CA THR A 112 15.03 -6.25 11.24
C THR A 112 15.69 -7.61 11.30
N VAL A 113 16.45 -7.97 10.26
CA VAL A 113 17.31 -9.15 10.34
C VAL A 113 18.22 -8.92 11.54
N PRO A 114 18.18 -9.75 12.61
CA PRO A 114 19.20 -9.64 13.64
C PRO A 114 20.52 -9.88 12.92
N ALA A 115 21.48 -8.94 13.09
CA ALA A 115 22.80 -9.04 12.48
C ALA A 115 23.31 -10.47 12.70
N ALA A 116 23.49 -11.21 11.62
CA ALA A 116 23.86 -12.61 11.68
C ALA A 116 25.06 -12.74 12.63
N ALA A 117 24.88 -13.48 13.73
CA ALA A 117 26.00 -13.91 14.54
C ALA A 117 26.90 -14.72 13.61
N LYS A 118 28.09 -14.18 13.35
CA LYS A 118 29.15 -14.82 12.56
C LYS A 118 29.61 -16.11 13.24
#